data_AF-A0A094Q405-F1
#
_entry.id   AF-A0A094Q405-F1
#
_cell.length_a   1.000
_cell.length_b   1.000
_cell.length_c   1.000
_cell.angle_alpha   90.00
_cell.angle_beta   90.00
_cell.angle_gamma   90.00
#
_symmetry.space_group_name_H-M   'P 1'
#
loop_
_entity.id
_entity.type
_entity.pdbx_description
1 polymer ?
#
loop_
_entity_poly.entity_id
_entity_poly.type
_entity_poly.pdbx_seq_one_letter_code
_entity_poly.pdbx_strand_id
1 'polypeptide(L)'
;MGNLINARFILGISPENEQIAAALGLPVAEIDDPALITADVVLVVASAKNGIDTKVVSNWPTFRELYIPAIVLVVDFENGDVDFEDMSAIVGKMLEPVLTPYLVLHADDGQPTAVINLEDQMITDYSSDKAAQIPSDSEHRELILEFKEELNSALSEGGWDQFVQGLVIPAIPFILKNKLGVSEVKRFLNLIPTRG
;
A
#
# COMPACT_ATOMS: atom_id res chain seq x y z
N MET A 1 -23.64 -17.60 -10.96
CA MET A 1 -23.15 -17.63 -9.57
C MET A 1 -21.65 -17.34 -9.62
N GLY A 2 -21.29 -16.09 -9.89
CA GLY A 2 -19.91 -15.70 -10.15
C GLY A 2 -19.21 -15.28 -8.87
N ASN A 3 -18.17 -16.03 -8.49
CA ASN A 3 -16.96 -15.59 -7.81
C ASN A 3 -17.06 -14.34 -6.91
N LEU A 4 -17.77 -14.44 -5.77
CA LEU A 4 -17.43 -13.67 -4.56
C LEU A 4 -16.21 -14.30 -3.88
N ILE A 5 -15.19 -14.65 -4.68
CA ILE A 5 -13.93 -15.19 -4.17
C ILE A 5 -13.18 -13.96 -3.65
N ASN A 6 -13.38 -13.70 -2.36
CA ASN A 6 -12.73 -12.71 -1.48
C ASN A 6 -13.45 -11.37 -1.35
N ALA A 7 -13.87 -11.03 -0.13
CA ALA A 7 -14.50 -9.77 0.22
C ALA A 7 -13.40 -8.71 0.41
N ARG A 8 -12.83 -8.25 -0.72
CA ARG A 8 -11.70 -7.32 -0.76
C ARG A 8 -12.16 -6.04 -1.43
N PHE A 9 -11.96 -4.89 -0.79
CA PHE A 9 -12.53 -3.63 -1.27
C PHE A 9 -11.50 -2.52 -1.36
N ILE A 10 -11.67 -1.62 -2.33
CA ILE A 10 -10.93 -0.37 -2.42
C ILE A 10 -11.82 0.77 -1.88
N LEU A 11 -11.25 1.63 -1.03
CA LEU A 11 -11.86 2.81 -0.41
C LEU A 11 -11.11 4.08 -0.87
N GLY A 12 -11.83 5.17 -1.17
CA GLY A 12 -11.23 6.51 -1.38
C GLY A 12 -11.82 7.33 -2.54
N ILE A 13 -11.16 8.46 -2.84
CA ILE A 13 -11.67 9.54 -3.72
C ILE A 13 -10.91 9.74 -5.05
N SER A 14 -9.97 8.88 -5.44
CA SER A 14 -9.28 9.13 -6.71
C SER A 14 -10.24 8.90 -7.89
N PRO A 15 -10.29 9.80 -8.90
CA PRO A 15 -10.92 9.51 -10.19
C PRO A 15 -10.35 8.23 -10.84
N GLU A 16 -9.13 7.86 -10.43
CA GLU A 16 -8.43 6.67 -10.87
C GLU A 16 -8.82 5.43 -10.07
N ASN A 17 -9.67 5.53 -9.03
CA ASN A 17 -10.07 4.37 -8.24
C ASN A 17 -10.69 3.26 -9.09
N GLU A 18 -11.47 3.61 -10.12
CA GLU A 18 -11.98 2.62 -11.08
C GLU A 18 -10.87 1.93 -11.87
N GLN A 19 -9.80 2.66 -12.20
CA GLN A 19 -8.66 2.12 -12.93
C GLN A 19 -7.74 1.28 -12.04
N ILE A 20 -7.52 1.72 -10.79
CA ILE A 20 -6.80 0.96 -9.75
C ILE A 20 -7.58 -0.33 -9.43
N ALA A 21 -8.90 -0.22 -9.26
CA ALA A 21 -9.81 -1.34 -9.11
C ALA A 21 -9.71 -2.33 -10.27
N ALA A 22 -9.70 -1.83 -11.51
CA ALA A 22 -9.51 -2.67 -12.69
C ALA A 22 -8.12 -3.34 -12.73
N ALA A 23 -7.06 -2.62 -12.35
CA ALA A 23 -5.69 -3.14 -12.33
C ALA A 23 -5.48 -4.23 -11.25
N LEU A 24 -6.15 -4.10 -10.11
CA LEU A 24 -6.08 -5.04 -8.99
C LEU A 24 -7.16 -6.13 -9.06
N GLY A 25 -8.22 -5.93 -9.86
CA GLY A 25 -9.37 -6.83 -9.96
C GLY A 25 -10.26 -6.80 -8.72
N LEU A 26 -10.39 -5.65 -8.06
CA LEU A 26 -11.11 -5.48 -6.79
C LEU A 26 -12.30 -4.53 -6.94
N PRO A 27 -13.44 -4.78 -6.28
CA PRO A 27 -14.55 -3.83 -6.23
C PRO A 27 -14.20 -2.59 -5.39
N VAL A 28 -14.82 -1.45 -5.74
CA VAL A 28 -14.80 -0.23 -4.94
C VAL A 28 -16.02 -0.24 -4.00
N ALA A 29 -15.83 0.19 -2.76
CA ALA A 29 -16.90 0.40 -1.79
C ALA A 29 -16.71 1.73 -1.04
N GLU A 30 -17.79 2.23 -0.44
CA GLU A 30 -17.69 3.34 0.53
C GLU A 30 -17.40 2.78 1.93
N ILE A 31 -16.75 3.57 2.80
CA ILE A 31 -16.37 3.12 4.15
C ILE A 31 -17.56 2.81 5.07
N ASP A 32 -18.75 3.31 4.74
CA ASP A 32 -20.01 3.03 5.44
C ASP A 32 -20.83 1.92 4.77
N ASP A 33 -20.29 1.24 3.74
CA ASP A 33 -20.95 0.12 3.09
C ASP A 33 -21.10 -1.05 4.09
N PRO A 34 -22.33 -1.52 4.38
CA PRO A 34 -22.57 -2.63 5.28
C PRO A 34 -21.85 -3.92 4.87
N ALA A 35 -21.49 -4.10 3.60
CA ALA A 35 -20.74 -5.26 3.13
C ALA A 35 -19.33 -5.33 3.73
N LEU A 36 -18.76 -4.21 4.18
CA LEU A 36 -17.41 -4.17 4.76
C LEU A 36 -17.28 -5.01 6.02
N ILE A 37 -18.36 -5.27 6.77
CA ILE A 37 -18.31 -6.15 7.96
C ILE A 37 -17.88 -7.59 7.61
N THR A 38 -18.00 -7.97 6.34
CA THR A 38 -17.58 -9.28 5.82
C THR A 38 -16.25 -9.22 5.08
N ALA A 39 -15.61 -8.06 5.02
CA ALA A 39 -14.37 -7.87 4.28
C ALA A 39 -13.21 -8.64 4.92
N ASP A 40 -12.41 -9.27 4.08
CA ASP A 40 -11.15 -9.92 4.48
C ASP A 40 -10.00 -8.90 4.56
N VAL A 41 -10.04 -7.85 3.74
CA VAL A 41 -9.08 -6.74 3.72
C VAL A 41 -9.64 -5.56 2.92
N VAL A 42 -9.27 -4.34 3.33
CA VAL A 42 -9.55 -3.11 2.57
C VAL A 42 -8.28 -2.42 2.09
N LEU A 43 -8.36 -1.73 0.96
CA LEU A 43 -7.29 -0.90 0.43
C LEU A 43 -7.75 0.55 0.46
N VAL A 44 -7.06 1.40 1.20
CA VAL A 44 -7.35 2.83 1.31
C VAL A 44 -6.44 3.59 0.35
N VAL A 45 -7.03 4.35 -0.56
CA VAL A 45 -6.27 5.17 -1.52
C VAL A 45 -5.98 6.54 -0.91
N ALA A 46 -4.71 6.90 -0.86
CA ALA A 46 -4.20 8.20 -0.42
C ALA A 46 -3.41 8.85 -1.58
N SER A 47 -3.86 10.01 -2.04
CA SER A 47 -3.23 10.73 -3.16
C SER A 47 -2.32 11.83 -2.64
N ALA A 48 -1.09 11.90 -3.14
CA ALA A 48 -0.17 13.00 -2.85
C ALA A 48 -0.69 14.36 -3.38
N LYS A 49 -1.63 14.36 -4.33
CA LYS A 49 -2.28 15.57 -4.87
C LYS A 49 -3.58 15.91 -4.16
N ASN A 50 -4.43 14.90 -3.91
CA ASN A 50 -5.80 15.09 -3.44
C ASN A 50 -6.01 14.75 -1.96
N GLY A 51 -5.01 14.20 -1.29
CA GLY A 51 -5.09 13.73 0.10
C GLY A 51 -5.88 12.43 0.25
N ILE A 52 -6.55 12.29 1.39
CA ILE A 52 -7.35 11.12 1.77
C ILE A 52 -8.82 11.52 1.78
N ASP A 53 -9.71 10.60 1.41
CA ASP A 53 -11.15 10.82 1.49
C ASP A 53 -11.58 11.20 2.92
N THR A 54 -12.27 12.33 3.06
CA THR A 54 -12.74 12.83 4.36
C THR A 54 -13.77 11.92 5.00
N LYS A 55 -14.56 11.16 4.22
CA LYS A 55 -15.43 10.11 4.75
C LYS A 55 -14.62 8.97 5.36
N VAL A 56 -13.53 8.56 4.69
CA VAL A 56 -12.61 7.53 5.23
C VAL A 56 -12.03 8.03 6.54
N VAL A 57 -11.48 9.24 6.58
CA VAL A 57 -10.91 9.82 7.80
C VAL A 57 -11.93 9.90 8.94
N SER A 58 -13.15 10.34 8.65
CA SER A 58 -14.20 10.54 9.66
C SER A 58 -14.73 9.22 10.24
N ASN A 59 -14.84 8.18 9.41
CA ASN A 59 -15.36 6.87 9.82
C ASN A 59 -14.25 5.88 10.21
N TRP A 60 -12.97 6.27 10.06
CA TRP A 60 -11.83 5.41 10.35
C TRP A 60 -11.88 4.79 11.74
N PRO A 61 -12.11 5.53 12.84
CA PRO A 61 -12.11 4.94 14.18
C PRO A 61 -13.15 3.82 14.32
N THR A 62 -14.35 4.02 13.77
CA THR A 62 -15.42 3.02 13.78
C THR A 62 -15.05 1.79 12.94
N PHE A 63 -14.49 2.00 11.75
CA PHE A 63 -14.05 0.90 10.89
C PHE A 63 -12.99 0.03 11.58
N ARG A 64 -12.09 0.64 12.36
CA ARG A 64 -11.01 -0.08 13.05
C ARG A 64 -11.48 -0.99 14.18
N GLU A 65 -12.68 -0.78 14.73
CA GLU A 65 -13.29 -1.71 15.69
C GLU A 65 -13.59 -3.09 15.07
N LEU A 66 -13.65 -3.20 13.74
CA LEU A 66 -13.88 -4.45 13.03
C LEU A 66 -12.63 -5.33 12.93
N TYR A 67 -11.44 -4.81 13.29
CA TYR A 67 -10.15 -5.49 13.12
C TYR A 67 -9.88 -6.02 11.70
N ILE A 68 -10.53 -5.42 10.70
CA ILE A 68 -10.30 -5.78 9.31
C ILE A 68 -8.92 -5.25 8.89
N PRO A 69 -8.06 -6.09 8.30
CA PRO A 69 -6.79 -5.66 7.74
C PRO A 69 -6.96 -4.53 6.72
N ALA A 70 -6.07 -3.56 6.75
CA ALA A 70 -6.07 -2.44 5.83
C ALA A 70 -4.68 -2.29 5.19
N ILE A 71 -4.67 -1.92 3.91
CA ILE A 71 -3.47 -1.54 3.15
C ILE A 71 -3.69 -0.11 2.69
N VAL A 72 -2.68 0.75 2.81
CA VAL A 72 -2.73 2.10 2.23
C VAL A 72 -2.01 2.07 0.88
N LEU A 73 -2.69 2.54 -0.17
CA LEU A 73 -2.11 2.78 -1.47
C LEU A 73 -1.80 4.26 -1.60
N VAL A 74 -0.52 4.60 -1.72
CA VAL A 74 -0.09 5.97 -1.96
C VAL A 74 0.06 6.17 -3.47
N VAL A 75 -0.63 7.16 -4.03
CA VAL A 75 -0.67 7.45 -5.48
C VAL A 75 -0.33 8.92 -5.74
N ASP A 76 -0.18 9.30 -7.02
CA ASP A 76 0.00 10.68 -7.48
C ASP A 76 1.31 11.38 -7.05
N PHE A 77 2.28 10.65 -6.52
CA PHE A 77 3.55 11.19 -6.01
C PHE A 77 4.60 11.38 -7.12
N GLU A 78 4.33 11.05 -8.39
CA GLU A 78 5.35 11.11 -9.46
C GLU A 78 5.74 12.53 -9.89
N ASN A 79 4.85 13.50 -9.74
CA ASN A 79 5.03 14.87 -10.26
C ASN A 79 4.59 15.94 -9.24
N GLY A 80 4.51 15.59 -7.96
CA GLY A 80 4.06 16.47 -6.89
C GLY A 80 5.20 16.97 -6.01
N ASP A 81 4.90 17.94 -5.15
CA ASP A 81 5.83 18.41 -4.11
C ASP A 81 5.90 17.42 -2.92
N VAL A 82 4.95 16.49 -2.84
CA VAL A 82 4.84 15.49 -1.78
C VAL A 82 5.23 14.13 -2.37
N ASP A 83 6.27 13.53 -1.80
CA ASP A 83 6.73 12.19 -2.18
C ASP A 83 5.98 11.08 -1.42
N PHE A 84 6.40 9.83 -1.64
CA PHE A 84 5.76 8.66 -1.04
C PHE A 84 5.90 8.64 0.49
N GLU A 85 7.09 8.96 1.00
CA GLU A 85 7.45 8.96 2.40
C GLU A 85 6.68 10.04 3.16
N ASP A 86 6.64 11.26 2.63
CA ASP A 86 5.87 12.37 3.19
C ASP A 86 4.38 12.07 3.20
N MET A 87 3.84 11.53 2.11
CA MET A 87 2.41 11.17 2.07
C MET A 87 2.10 10.04 3.06
N SER A 88 3.00 9.05 3.21
CA SER A 88 2.85 7.99 4.22
C SER A 88 2.84 8.54 5.64
N ALA A 89 3.69 9.53 5.94
CA ALA A 89 3.69 10.23 7.23
C ALA A 89 2.42 11.07 7.45
N ILE A 90 1.86 11.69 6.40
CA ILE A 90 0.57 12.39 6.45
C ILE A 90 -0.56 11.40 6.75
N VAL A 91 -0.60 10.25 6.07
CA VAL A 91 -1.56 9.18 6.37
C VAL A 91 -1.45 8.73 7.81
N GLY A 92 -0.21 8.54 8.31
CA GLY A 92 0.08 8.19 9.70
C GLY A 92 -0.55 9.14 10.73
N LYS A 93 -0.62 10.44 10.40
CA LYS A 93 -1.24 11.47 11.25
C LYS A 93 -2.75 11.57 11.10
N MET A 94 -3.29 11.27 9.92
CA MET A 94 -4.72 11.41 9.62
C MET A 94 -5.53 10.18 10.00
N LEU A 95 -4.96 8.98 9.85
CA LEU A 95 -5.63 7.70 10.11
C LEU A 95 -5.03 7.02 11.34
N GLU A 96 -3.89 6.37 11.16
CA GLU A 96 -3.08 5.72 12.18
C GLU A 96 -1.69 5.43 11.61
N PRO A 97 -0.65 5.26 12.44
CA PRO A 97 0.71 4.97 11.97
C PRO A 97 0.77 3.81 10.97
N VAL A 98 1.44 4.04 9.84
CA VAL A 98 1.64 3.05 8.77
C VAL A 98 3.10 2.60 8.71
N LEU A 99 3.33 1.39 8.20
CA LEU A 99 4.65 0.84 7.93
C LEU A 99 4.95 0.93 6.44
N THR A 100 6.16 1.31 6.06
CA THR A 100 6.59 1.45 4.66
C THR A 100 7.54 0.32 4.27
N PRO A 101 7.04 -0.88 3.92
CA PRO A 101 7.89 -2.02 3.56
C PRO A 101 8.71 -1.84 2.28
N TYR A 102 8.35 -0.85 1.47
CA TYR A 102 9.00 -0.53 0.21
C TYR A 102 9.31 0.96 0.16
N LEU A 103 10.49 1.31 -0.34
CA LEU A 103 10.85 2.69 -0.67
C LEU A 103 10.95 2.87 -2.18
N VAL A 104 10.68 4.08 -2.65
CA VAL A 104 10.65 4.41 -4.08
C VAL A 104 12.06 4.77 -4.56
N LEU A 105 12.48 4.14 -5.65
CA LEU A 105 13.72 4.48 -6.34
C LEU A 105 13.40 5.28 -7.61
N HIS A 106 14.10 6.39 -7.76
CA HIS A 106 13.97 7.30 -8.88
C HIS A 106 15.07 7.04 -9.91
N ALA A 107 14.72 7.12 -11.19
CA ALA A 107 15.69 7.13 -12.28
C ALA A 107 16.42 8.48 -12.35
N ASP A 108 17.44 8.57 -13.22
CA ASP A 108 18.22 9.80 -13.43
C ASP A 108 17.38 11.00 -13.89
N ASP A 109 16.23 10.75 -14.51
CA ASP A 109 15.27 11.77 -14.93
C ASP A 109 14.30 12.20 -13.81
N GLY A 110 14.49 11.66 -12.60
CA GLY A 110 13.66 11.92 -11.43
C GLY A 110 12.37 11.11 -11.38
N GLN A 111 12.10 10.23 -12.35
CA GLN A 111 10.85 9.46 -12.36
C GLN A 111 10.92 8.24 -11.43
N PRO A 112 9.86 7.97 -10.65
CA PRO A 112 9.78 6.75 -9.83
C PRO A 112 9.60 5.52 -10.72
N THR A 113 10.66 4.72 -10.82
CA THR A 113 10.71 3.58 -11.76
C THR A 113 10.97 2.25 -11.07
N ALA A 114 11.34 2.25 -9.79
CA ALA A 114 11.57 1.01 -9.06
C ALA A 114 11.19 1.15 -7.60
N VAL A 115 11.09 0.02 -6.90
CA VAL A 115 10.95 -0.01 -5.43
C VAL A 115 11.99 -0.94 -4.84
N ILE A 116 12.50 -0.59 -3.65
CA ILE A 116 13.37 -1.47 -2.86
C ILE A 116 12.58 -2.04 -1.68
N ASN A 117 12.60 -3.36 -1.55
CA ASN A 117 12.00 -4.07 -0.42
C ASN A 117 12.93 -4.00 0.79
N LEU A 118 12.46 -3.44 1.90
CA LEU A 118 13.28 -3.29 3.10
C LEU A 118 13.59 -4.62 3.81
N GLU A 119 12.78 -5.66 3.59
CA GLU A 119 12.98 -6.97 4.22
C GLU A 119 14.17 -7.72 3.60
N ASP A 120 14.15 -7.90 2.28
CA ASP A 120 15.15 -8.70 1.54
C ASP A 120 16.16 -7.87 0.73
N GLN A 121 15.98 -6.54 0.68
CA GLN A 121 16.82 -5.60 -0.07
C GLN A 121 16.83 -5.85 -1.57
N MET A 122 15.82 -6.54 -2.11
CA MET A 122 15.61 -6.71 -3.54
C MET A 122 14.93 -5.47 -4.12
N ILE A 123 15.36 -5.08 -5.31
CA ILE A 123 14.75 -4.02 -6.10
C ILE A 123 13.82 -4.67 -7.11
N THR A 124 12.58 -4.20 -7.19
CA THR A 124 11.68 -4.46 -8.31
C THR A 124 11.71 -3.27 -9.25
N ASP A 125 12.34 -3.45 -10.41
CA ASP A 125 12.48 -2.44 -11.47
C ASP A 125 11.31 -2.51 -12.44
N TYR A 126 10.60 -1.38 -12.59
CA TYR A 126 9.45 -1.14 -13.48
C TYR A 126 9.77 -0.20 -14.65
N SER A 127 11.05 0.08 -14.92
CA SER A 127 11.50 0.93 -16.03
C SER A 127 11.21 0.34 -17.42
N SER A 128 10.96 -0.97 -17.50
CA SER A 128 10.67 -1.69 -18.75
C SER A 128 9.26 -2.30 -18.75
N ASP A 129 8.81 -2.81 -19.91
CA ASP A 129 7.49 -3.46 -20.05
C ASP A 129 7.27 -4.64 -19.09
N LYS A 130 8.36 -5.25 -18.60
CA LYS A 130 8.33 -6.34 -17.62
C LYS A 130 9.10 -5.95 -16.37
N ALA A 131 8.47 -6.14 -15.22
CA ALA A 131 9.14 -5.97 -13.95
C ALA A 131 10.32 -6.95 -13.83
N ALA A 132 11.47 -6.46 -13.39
CA ALA A 132 12.66 -7.24 -13.14
C ALA A 132 13.04 -7.17 -11.66
N GLN A 133 13.45 -8.29 -11.08
CA GLN A 133 13.99 -8.30 -9.72
C GLN A 133 15.52 -8.32 -9.79
N ILE A 134 16.14 -7.34 -9.15
CA ILE A 134 17.60 -7.19 -9.08
C ILE A 134 18.04 -6.96 -7.63
N PRO A 135 19.19 -7.48 -7.20
CA PRO A 135 19.73 -7.18 -5.89
C PRO A 135 20.16 -5.71 -5.81
N SER A 136 19.89 -5.05 -4.68
CA SER A 136 20.46 -3.73 -4.37
C SER A 136 21.99 -3.77 -4.25
N ASP A 137 22.66 -2.67 -4.60
CA ASP A 137 24.08 -2.48 -4.31
C ASP A 137 24.32 -1.97 -2.87
N SER A 138 25.58 -1.68 -2.52
CA SER A 138 25.94 -1.18 -1.20
C SER A 138 25.41 0.22 -0.91
N GLU A 139 25.37 1.11 -1.90
CA GLU A 139 24.92 2.49 -1.71
C GLU A 139 23.44 2.53 -1.36
N HIS A 140 22.62 1.77 -2.08
CA HIS A 140 21.20 1.59 -1.75
C HIS A 140 21.03 1.08 -0.31
N ARG A 141 21.79 0.07 0.10
CA ARG A 141 21.67 -0.56 1.44
C ARG A 141 22.06 0.37 2.57
N GLU A 142 23.05 1.22 2.37
CA GLU A 142 23.45 2.23 3.34
C GLU A 142 22.36 3.29 3.53
N LEU A 143 21.72 3.72 2.44
CA LEU A 143 20.65 4.74 2.49
C LEU A 143 19.38 4.24 3.18
N ILE A 144 19.04 2.95 3.03
CA ILE A 144 17.81 2.40 3.60
C ILE A 144 17.97 1.78 5.00
N LEU A 145 19.16 1.87 5.59
CA LEU A 145 19.49 1.13 6.81
C LEU A 145 18.57 1.48 7.98
N GLU A 146 18.35 2.78 8.22
CA GLU A 146 17.49 3.26 9.31
C GLU A 146 16.04 2.80 9.11
N PHE A 147 15.50 2.97 7.89
CA PHE A 147 14.14 2.51 7.55
C PHE A 147 13.97 1.00 7.73
N LYS A 148 15.00 0.21 7.37
CA LYS A 148 14.99 -1.24 7.59
C LYS A 148 14.97 -1.59 9.08
N GLU A 149 15.77 -0.90 9.90
CA GLU A 149 15.82 -1.12 11.35
C GLU A 149 14.50 -0.73 12.03
N GLU A 150 13.89 0.38 11.59
CA GLU A 150 12.56 0.81 12.03
C GLU A 150 11.49 -0.23 11.69
N LEU A 151 11.45 -0.70 10.43
CA LEU A 151 10.51 -1.74 10.01
C LEU A 151 10.70 -3.03 10.81
N ASN A 152 11.95 -3.48 10.98
CA ASN A 152 12.25 -4.68 11.76
C ASN A 152 11.81 -4.54 13.22
N SER A 153 11.99 -3.36 13.80
CA SER A 153 11.56 -3.08 15.17
C SER A 153 10.04 -3.14 15.30
N ALA A 154 9.32 -2.52 14.37
CA ALA A 154 7.85 -2.57 14.31
C ALA A 154 7.30 -3.99 14.09
N LEU A 155 8.06 -4.84 13.39
CA LEU A 155 7.69 -6.22 13.09
C LEU A 155 8.25 -7.25 14.09
N SER A 156 8.97 -6.82 15.12
CA SER A 156 9.71 -7.72 16.02
C SER A 156 8.83 -8.67 16.85
N GLU A 157 7.59 -8.28 17.16
CA GLU A 157 6.69 -9.05 18.02
C GLU A 157 5.95 -10.18 17.26
N GLY A 158 5.61 -9.96 15.99
CA GLY A 158 4.76 -10.89 15.25
C GLY A 158 4.87 -10.83 13.74
N GLY A 159 5.86 -10.13 13.19
CA GLY A 159 6.01 -10.00 11.75
C GLY A 159 4.76 -9.43 11.07
N TRP A 160 4.49 -9.91 9.86
CA TRP A 160 3.28 -9.56 9.10
C TRP A 160 2.01 -10.28 9.55
N ASP A 161 2.07 -11.20 10.52
CA ASP A 161 0.84 -11.74 11.13
C ASP A 161 0.07 -10.64 11.87
N GLN A 162 0.77 -9.60 12.33
CA GLN A 162 0.16 -8.38 12.85
C GLN A 162 -0.73 -7.69 11.81
N PHE A 163 -0.35 -7.70 10.53
CA PHE A 163 -1.18 -7.14 9.45
C PHE A 163 -2.42 -7.99 9.22
N VAL A 164 -2.28 -9.32 9.21
CA VAL A 164 -3.41 -10.25 9.05
C VAL A 164 -4.42 -10.12 10.19
N GLN A 165 -3.96 -9.73 11.39
CA GLN A 165 -4.79 -9.43 12.56
C GLN A 165 -5.32 -7.99 12.58
N GLY A 166 -5.01 -7.19 11.55
CA GLY A 166 -5.42 -5.80 11.46
C GLY A 166 -4.78 -4.89 12.50
N LEU A 167 -3.58 -5.20 13.00
CA LEU A 167 -2.85 -4.43 14.02
C LEU A 167 -1.85 -3.43 13.42
N VAL A 168 -1.27 -3.75 12.26
CA VAL A 168 -0.37 -2.85 11.52
C VAL A 168 -0.87 -2.66 10.09
N ILE A 169 -0.55 -1.50 9.52
CA ILE A 169 -1.02 -1.10 8.19
C ILE A 169 0.18 -0.85 7.30
N PRO A 170 0.40 -1.66 6.23
CA PRO A 170 1.40 -1.35 5.24
C PRO A 170 0.93 -0.22 4.30
N ALA A 171 1.79 0.77 4.09
CA ALA A 171 1.68 1.76 3.02
C ALA A 171 2.53 1.32 1.83
N ILE A 172 1.92 1.26 0.63
CA ILE A 172 2.53 0.76 -0.59
C ILE A 172 2.53 1.87 -1.65
N PRO A 173 3.68 2.19 -2.26
CA PRO A 173 3.72 3.12 -3.38
C PRO A 173 3.02 2.47 -4.58
N PHE A 174 2.12 3.19 -5.24
CA PHE A 174 1.36 2.68 -6.36
C PHE A 174 1.30 3.68 -7.51
N ILE A 175 1.74 3.26 -8.70
CA ILE A 175 1.65 4.05 -9.92
C ILE A 175 1.02 3.20 -11.01
N LEU A 176 -0.14 3.64 -11.49
CA LEU A 176 -0.89 2.90 -12.49
C LEU A 176 -0.16 2.86 -13.85
N LYS A 177 0.51 3.95 -14.23
CA LYS A 177 1.14 4.15 -15.54
C LYS A 177 2.21 3.10 -15.85
N ASN A 178 3.11 2.82 -14.91
CA ASN A 178 4.18 1.81 -15.04
C ASN A 178 3.89 0.52 -14.25
N LYS A 179 2.73 0.43 -13.59
CA LYS A 179 2.30 -0.70 -12.75
C LYS A 179 3.18 -0.92 -11.51
N LEU A 180 3.95 0.09 -11.09
CA LEU A 180 4.70 0.05 -9.85
C LEU A 180 3.75 -0.15 -8.68
N GLY A 181 4.11 -1.04 -7.76
CA GLY A 181 3.31 -1.37 -6.57
C GLY A 181 2.30 -2.49 -6.76
N VAL A 182 1.97 -2.89 -8.01
CA VAL A 182 0.95 -3.93 -8.25
C VAL A 182 1.38 -5.28 -7.67
N SER A 183 2.66 -5.62 -7.74
CA SER A 183 3.16 -6.90 -7.25
C SER A 183 3.24 -6.92 -5.70
N GLU A 184 3.58 -5.78 -5.13
CA GLU A 184 3.72 -5.52 -3.70
C GLU A 184 2.34 -5.56 -3.03
N VAL A 185 1.33 -4.90 -3.61
CA VAL A 185 -0.06 -5.03 -3.15
C VAL A 185 -0.52 -6.48 -3.20
N LYS A 186 -0.27 -7.18 -4.31
CA LYS A 186 -0.65 -8.61 -4.45
C LYS A 186 0.04 -9.49 -3.41
N ARG A 187 1.29 -9.22 -3.04
CA ARG A 187 1.98 -9.92 -1.96
C ARG A 187 1.20 -9.84 -0.66
N PHE A 188 0.79 -8.63 -0.25
CA PHE A 188 0.00 -8.44 0.98
C PHE A 188 -1.40 -9.06 0.88
N LEU A 189 -2.07 -8.92 -0.27
CA LEU A 189 -3.35 -9.58 -0.49
C LEU A 189 -3.27 -11.11 -0.41
N ASN A 190 -2.11 -11.70 -0.71
CA ASN A 190 -1.89 -13.15 -0.59
C ASN A 190 -1.60 -13.61 0.85
N LEU A 191 -1.24 -12.69 1.77
CA LEU A 191 -1.10 -13.01 3.19
C LEU A 191 -2.47 -13.20 3.86
N ILE A 192 -3.50 -12.55 3.33
CA ILE A 192 -4.86 -12.66 3.84
C ILE A 192 -5.46 -14.01 3.44
N PRO A 193 -5.82 -14.87 4.41
CA PRO A 193 -6.45 -16.15 4.12
C PRO A 193 -7.74 -15.92 3.33
N THR A 194 -7.89 -16.63 2.21
CA THR A 194 -9.15 -16.61 1.47
C THR A 194 -10.14 -17.54 2.17
N ARG A 195 -11.29 -17.01 2.59
CA ARG A 195 -12.37 -17.83 3.13
C ARG A 195 -13.01 -18.60 1.96
N GLY A 196 -12.61 -19.86 1.81
CA GLY A 196 -13.18 -20.80 0.84
C GLY A 196 -14.55 -21.33 1.26
#